data_AF-A0A1B2JI22-F1
#
_entry.id   AF-A0A1B2JI22-F1
#
_cell.length_a   1.000
_cell.length_b   1.000
_cell.length_c   1.000
_cell.angle_alpha   90.00
_cell.angle_beta   90.00
_cell.angle_gamma   90.00
#
_symmetry.space_group_name_H-M   'P 1'
#
loop_
_entity.id
_entity.type
_entity.pdbx_description
1 polymer ?
#
loop_
_entity_poly.entity_id
_entity_poly.type
_entity_poly.pdbx_seq_one_letter_code
_entity_poly.pdbx_strand_id
1 'polypeptide(L)'
;MSSSLKQKGNQAFADGNFQDAANIYQEALQIDPQNSVLYSNRAMCYVKLNDWHQVLADTTVGLEFCMNDTKTQVKLLWRQGLALSKLGNISEALESLNKALELDPNNNTVKSELDRLALNKRRKHLQSEKESVLSLNIETFDVLPSEFTSSHIQEAANNQEKPPFSSEPFEGSSFNPPAYPSVYFLSRLKFLPASQKPPAYDYVLSVSPEIYSSLFKEGGLDSNFLDFFIEAVINNQIQNPDNVLQCLKVFSTCKRFSIYLSFTEANNISLMFEKLSNLSDAQLVTTTRNIWGLP
;
A
#
# COMPACT_ATOMS: atom_id res chain seq x y z
N MET A 1 46.65 -30.32 -6.89
CA MET A 1 45.86 -30.97 -5.81
C MET A 1 44.50 -30.27 -5.64
N SER A 2 44.44 -29.03 -5.13
CA SER A 2 43.17 -28.28 -4.91
C SER A 2 42.27 -28.17 -6.16
N SER A 3 42.82 -27.85 -7.34
CA SER A 3 42.02 -27.76 -8.58
C SER A 3 41.31 -29.07 -8.98
N SER A 4 41.91 -30.23 -8.71
CA SER A 4 41.30 -31.53 -9.00
C SER A 4 40.15 -31.83 -8.04
N LEU A 5 40.32 -31.53 -6.74
CA LEU A 5 39.23 -31.65 -5.76
C LEU A 5 38.08 -30.71 -6.08
N LYS A 6 38.37 -29.48 -6.51
CA LYS A 6 37.34 -28.54 -7.00
C LYS A 6 36.52 -29.14 -8.14
N GLN A 7 37.17 -29.76 -9.13
CA GLN A 7 36.47 -30.41 -10.24
C GLN A 7 35.61 -31.59 -9.78
N LYS A 8 36.13 -32.43 -8.88
CA LYS A 8 35.36 -33.53 -8.27
C LYS A 8 34.14 -33.03 -7.50
N GLY A 9 34.30 -31.96 -6.70
CA GLY A 9 33.20 -31.33 -5.98
C GLY A 9 32.15 -30.75 -6.93
N ASN A 10 32.58 -30.11 -8.02
CA ASN A 10 31.67 -29.60 -9.05
C ASN A 10 30.89 -30.74 -9.73
N GLN A 11 31.53 -31.89 -9.98
CA GLN A 11 30.86 -33.06 -10.54
C GLN A 11 29.83 -33.63 -9.56
N ALA A 12 30.21 -33.84 -8.30
CA ALA A 12 29.29 -34.31 -7.26
C ALA A 12 28.10 -33.36 -7.07
N PHE A 13 28.32 -32.04 -7.18
CA PHE A 13 27.26 -31.04 -7.17
C PHE A 13 26.33 -31.17 -8.38
N ALA A 14 26.87 -31.39 -9.57
CA ALA A 14 26.09 -31.61 -10.79
C ALA A 14 25.26 -32.90 -10.72
N ASP A 15 25.80 -33.94 -10.06
CA ASP A 15 25.11 -35.21 -9.83
C ASP A 15 24.03 -35.13 -8.73
N GLY A 16 23.88 -33.98 -8.06
CA GLY A 16 22.89 -33.74 -7.00
C GLY A 16 23.33 -34.22 -5.61
N ASN A 17 24.55 -34.75 -5.48
CA ASN A 17 25.12 -35.23 -4.21
C ASN A 17 25.71 -34.06 -3.41
N PHE A 18 24.85 -33.18 -2.91
CA PHE A 18 25.27 -31.91 -2.28
C PHE A 18 26.10 -32.09 -1.01
N GLN A 19 25.81 -33.12 -0.20
CA GLN A 19 26.59 -33.39 1.02
C GLN A 19 28.01 -33.86 0.69
N ASP A 20 28.14 -34.77 -0.27
CA ASP A 20 29.45 -35.25 -0.72
C ASP A 20 30.24 -34.14 -1.40
N ALA A 21 29.58 -33.30 -2.20
CA ALA A 21 30.19 -32.12 -2.78
C ALA A 21 30.73 -31.17 -1.69
N ALA A 22 29.96 -30.93 -0.63
CA ALA A 22 30.39 -30.09 0.50
C ALA A 22 31.62 -30.66 1.21
N ASN A 23 31.67 -31.98 1.42
CA ASN A 23 32.81 -32.67 2.01
C ASN A 23 34.06 -32.57 1.11
N ILE A 24 33.91 -32.76 -0.20
CA ILE A 24 35.01 -32.62 -1.17
C ILE A 24 35.52 -31.18 -1.20
N TYR A 25 34.64 -30.17 -1.14
CA TYR A 25 35.07 -28.78 -1.04
C TYR A 25 35.77 -28.48 0.30
N GLN A 26 35.36 -29.10 1.40
CA GLN A 26 36.05 -29.00 2.68
C GLN A 26 37.47 -29.57 2.61
N GLU A 27 37.68 -30.71 1.95
CA GLU A 27 39.02 -31.24 1.68
C GLU A 27 39.84 -30.29 0.79
N ALA A 28 39.21 -29.70 -0.23
CA ALA A 28 39.88 -28.72 -1.09
C ALA A 28 40.32 -27.47 -0.30
N LEU A 29 39.49 -27.01 0.64
CA LEU A 29 39.78 -25.88 1.52
C LEU A 29 40.88 -26.18 2.55
N GLN A 30 41.10 -27.44 2.93
CA GLN A 30 42.26 -27.80 3.76
C GLN A 30 43.59 -27.61 3.01
N ILE A 31 43.57 -27.71 1.68
CA ILE A 31 44.74 -27.50 0.83
C ILE A 31 44.89 -26.01 0.45
N ASP A 32 43.78 -25.33 0.20
CA ASP A 32 43.75 -23.94 -0.24
C ASP A 32 42.71 -23.13 0.57
N PRO A 33 43.06 -22.74 1.82
CA PRO A 33 42.11 -22.18 2.78
C PRO A 33 41.69 -20.74 2.47
N GLN A 34 42.38 -20.05 1.56
CA GLN A 34 42.11 -18.67 1.16
C GLN A 34 41.33 -18.59 -0.16
N ASN A 35 40.79 -19.71 -0.65
CA ASN A 35 40.08 -19.74 -1.92
C ASN A 35 38.60 -19.38 -1.77
N SER A 36 38.26 -18.13 -2.05
CA SER A 36 36.87 -17.62 -2.01
C SER A 36 35.91 -18.41 -2.92
N VAL A 37 36.39 -18.97 -4.03
CA VAL A 37 35.57 -19.78 -4.95
C VAL A 37 35.14 -21.09 -4.30
N LEU A 38 36.02 -21.73 -3.52
CA LEU A 38 35.69 -22.96 -2.81
C LEU A 38 34.64 -22.72 -1.72
N TYR A 39 34.77 -21.64 -0.94
CA TYR A 39 33.73 -21.22 0.01
C TYR A 39 32.40 -20.93 -0.70
N SER A 40 32.44 -20.22 -1.84
CA SER A 40 31.26 -19.89 -2.65
C SER A 40 30.54 -21.14 -3.17
N ASN A 41 31.28 -22.16 -3.59
CA ASN A 41 30.72 -23.42 -4.07
C ASN A 41 30.17 -24.29 -2.94
N ARG A 42 30.89 -24.37 -1.81
CA ARG A 42 30.41 -25.10 -0.63
C ARG A 42 29.17 -24.45 -0.01
N ALA A 43 29.14 -23.13 0.09
CA ALA A 43 27.94 -22.37 0.46
C ALA A 43 26.74 -22.72 -0.44
N MET A 44 26.94 -22.91 -1.75
CA MET A 44 25.86 -23.34 -2.63
C MET A 44 25.33 -24.74 -2.31
N CYS A 45 26.21 -25.66 -1.89
CA CYS A 45 25.80 -26.99 -1.43
C CYS A 45 24.88 -26.85 -0.20
N TYR A 46 25.26 -26.02 0.77
CA TYR A 46 24.45 -25.77 1.96
C TYR A 46 23.13 -25.06 1.65
N VAL A 47 23.08 -24.17 0.65
CA VAL A 47 21.81 -23.61 0.15
C VAL A 47 20.89 -24.72 -0.35
N LYS A 48 21.41 -25.70 -1.08
CA LYS A 48 20.62 -26.85 -1.57
C LYS A 48 20.17 -27.79 -0.46
N LEU A 49 20.95 -27.88 0.62
CA LEU A 49 20.63 -28.65 1.82
C LEU A 49 19.73 -27.87 2.81
N ASN A 50 19.42 -26.60 2.53
CA ASN A 50 18.73 -25.66 3.44
C ASN A 50 19.44 -25.44 4.79
N ASP A 51 20.76 -25.63 4.85
CA ASP A 51 21.56 -25.33 6.05
C ASP A 51 22.05 -23.88 6.01
N TRP A 52 21.16 -22.96 6.40
CA TRP A 52 21.42 -21.52 6.31
C TRP A 52 22.54 -21.02 7.22
N HIS A 53 22.80 -21.71 8.34
CA HIS A 53 23.89 -21.35 9.24
C HIS A 53 25.26 -21.62 8.61
N GLN A 54 25.42 -22.77 7.95
CA GLN A 54 26.64 -23.09 7.24
C GLN A 54 26.84 -22.19 6.00
N VAL A 55 25.76 -21.81 5.30
CA VAL A 55 25.84 -20.80 4.23
C VAL A 55 26.40 -19.49 4.77
N LEU A 56 25.89 -19.02 5.92
CA LEU A 56 26.35 -17.76 6.52
C LEU A 56 27.83 -17.84 6.89
N ALA A 57 28.25 -18.93 7.54
CA ALA A 57 29.66 -19.15 7.91
C ALA A 57 30.59 -19.12 6.68
N ASP A 58 30.25 -19.86 5.63
CA ASP A 58 31.06 -19.91 4.41
C ASP A 58 31.09 -18.58 3.66
N THR A 59 29.96 -17.86 3.62
CA THR A 59 29.90 -16.58 2.94
C THR A 59 30.71 -15.51 3.65
N THR A 60 30.69 -15.48 4.99
CA THR A 60 31.49 -14.53 5.79
C THR A 60 32.99 -14.75 5.55
N VAL A 61 33.47 -15.98 5.73
CA VAL A 61 34.90 -16.30 5.51
C VAL A 61 35.28 -16.13 4.04
N GLY A 62 34.43 -16.54 3.11
CA GLY A 62 34.68 -16.40 1.68
C GLY A 62 34.85 -14.93 1.26
N LEU A 63 34.08 -14.01 1.85
CA LEU A 63 34.16 -12.58 1.56
C LEU A 63 35.46 -11.94 2.05
N GLU A 64 36.03 -12.41 3.17
CA GLU A 64 37.32 -11.94 3.69
C GLU A 64 38.46 -12.20 2.69
N PHE A 65 38.38 -13.30 1.93
CA PHE A 65 39.37 -13.69 0.93
C PHE A 65 39.04 -13.25 -0.51
N CYS A 66 37.95 -12.51 -0.73
CA CYS A 66 37.43 -12.21 -2.07
C CYS A 66 37.82 -10.82 -2.62
N MET A 67 38.99 -10.30 -2.27
CA MET A 67 39.39 -8.91 -2.59
C MET A 67 39.57 -8.63 -4.10
N ASN A 68 39.88 -9.66 -4.91
CA ASN A 68 40.25 -9.49 -6.33
C ASN A 68 39.28 -10.17 -7.32
N ASP A 69 38.18 -10.78 -6.85
CA ASP A 69 37.22 -11.49 -7.71
C ASP A 69 35.80 -10.98 -7.46
N THR A 70 35.43 -9.92 -8.19
CA THR A 70 34.10 -9.30 -8.12
C THR A 70 32.98 -10.30 -8.43
N LYS A 71 33.21 -11.27 -9.33
CA LYS A 71 32.16 -12.26 -9.69
C LYS A 71 31.88 -13.20 -8.53
N THR A 72 32.92 -13.66 -7.85
CA THR A 72 32.78 -14.51 -6.67
C THR A 72 32.22 -13.71 -5.49
N GLN A 73 32.59 -12.44 -5.36
CA GLN A 73 32.08 -11.54 -4.33
C GLN A 73 30.56 -11.33 -4.45
N VAL A 74 30.06 -11.02 -5.64
CA VAL A 74 28.62 -10.89 -5.93
C VAL A 74 27.87 -12.18 -5.57
N LYS A 75 28.42 -13.34 -5.95
CA LYS A 75 27.83 -14.65 -5.63
C LYS A 75 27.81 -14.95 -4.13
N LEU A 76 28.85 -14.57 -3.38
CA LEU A 76 28.90 -14.74 -1.93
C LEU A 76 27.90 -13.81 -1.23
N LEU A 77 27.86 -12.53 -1.59
CA LEU A 77 26.91 -11.55 -1.04
C LEU A 77 25.45 -11.94 -1.31
N TRP A 78 25.15 -12.44 -2.51
CA TRP A 78 23.82 -12.93 -2.84
C TRP A 78 23.41 -14.13 -1.96
N ARG A 79 24.31 -15.10 -1.77
CA ARG A 79 24.04 -16.26 -0.89
C ARG A 79 23.93 -15.85 0.57
N GLN A 80 24.73 -14.89 1.02
CA GLN A 80 24.67 -14.33 2.37
C GLN A 80 23.30 -13.68 2.61
N GLY A 81 22.85 -12.83 1.69
CA GLY A 81 21.53 -12.20 1.76
C GLY A 81 20.39 -13.22 1.74
N LEU A 82 20.52 -14.29 0.95
CA LEU A 82 19.54 -15.39 0.96
C LEU A 82 19.50 -16.13 2.30
N ALA A 83 20.65 -16.44 2.90
CA ALA A 83 20.73 -17.09 4.21
C ALA A 83 20.16 -16.22 5.32
N LEU A 84 20.54 -14.94 5.38
CA LEU A 84 20.03 -13.97 6.35
C LEU A 84 18.52 -13.80 6.22
N SER A 85 17.99 -13.76 5.00
CA SER A 85 16.55 -13.74 4.73
C SER A 85 15.82 -14.94 5.34
N LYS A 86 16.40 -16.14 5.20
CA LYS A 86 15.84 -17.40 5.73
C LYS A 86 15.96 -17.53 7.24
N LEU A 87 17.01 -16.96 7.83
CA LEU A 87 17.20 -16.88 9.28
C LEU A 87 16.36 -15.79 9.94
N GLY A 88 15.71 -14.91 9.17
CA GLY A 88 14.84 -13.85 9.67
C GLY A 88 15.52 -12.49 9.85
N ASN A 89 16.83 -12.40 9.58
CA ASN A 89 17.61 -11.17 9.65
C ASN A 89 17.43 -10.34 8.37
N ILE A 90 16.24 -9.76 8.18
CA ILE A 90 15.86 -9.08 6.94
C ILE A 90 16.68 -7.81 6.68
N SER A 91 17.06 -7.06 7.72
CA SER A 91 17.85 -5.83 7.59
C SER A 91 19.22 -6.10 6.98
N GLU A 92 19.96 -7.04 7.57
CA GLU A 92 21.28 -7.46 7.09
C GLU A 92 21.17 -8.12 5.70
N ALA A 93 20.11 -8.88 5.44
CA ALA A 93 19.86 -9.47 4.12
C ALA A 93 19.77 -8.41 3.01
N LEU A 94 19.06 -7.31 3.27
CA LEU A 94 18.95 -6.20 2.33
C LEU A 94 20.29 -5.50 2.11
N GLU A 95 21.08 -5.31 3.17
CA GLU A 95 22.41 -4.72 3.07
C GLU A 95 23.35 -5.56 2.19
N SER A 96 23.42 -6.87 2.42
CA SER A 96 24.24 -7.79 1.61
C SER A 96 23.80 -7.81 0.15
N LEU A 97 22.49 -7.83 -0.12
CA LEU A 97 21.97 -7.80 -1.50
C LEU A 97 22.19 -6.47 -2.20
N ASN A 98 22.09 -5.34 -1.49
CA ASN A 98 22.42 -4.03 -2.05
C ASN A 98 23.90 -3.92 -2.42
N LYS A 99 24.80 -4.39 -1.55
CA LYS A 99 26.24 -4.49 -1.87
C LYS A 99 26.49 -5.36 -3.10
N ALA A 100 25.75 -6.47 -3.25
CA ALA A 100 25.85 -7.31 -4.44
C ALA A 100 25.42 -6.56 -5.73
N LEU A 101 24.39 -5.72 -5.63
CA LEU A 101 23.87 -4.92 -6.75
C LEU A 101 24.79 -3.73 -7.09
N GLU A 102 25.47 -3.14 -6.10
CA GLU A 102 26.49 -2.11 -6.33
C GLU A 102 27.66 -2.66 -7.17
N LEU A 103 28.05 -3.91 -6.93
CA LEU A 103 29.11 -4.58 -7.68
C LEU A 103 28.67 -5.10 -9.06
N ASP A 104 27.42 -5.54 -9.20
CA ASP A 104 26.82 -5.97 -10.47
C ASP A 104 25.38 -5.43 -10.63
N PRO A 105 25.23 -4.19 -11.14
CA PRO A 105 23.93 -3.52 -11.27
C PRO A 105 22.94 -4.22 -12.22
N ASN A 106 23.44 -5.13 -13.06
CA ASN A 106 22.63 -5.86 -14.05
C ASN A 106 22.23 -7.27 -13.58
N ASN A 107 22.50 -7.59 -12.31
CA ASN A 107 22.15 -8.90 -11.76
C ASN A 107 20.65 -9.03 -11.49
N ASN A 108 19.92 -9.61 -12.45
CA ASN A 108 18.47 -9.84 -12.33
C ASN A 108 18.10 -10.75 -11.15
N THR A 109 18.98 -11.67 -10.77
CA THR A 109 18.75 -12.58 -9.63
C THR A 109 18.70 -11.80 -8.32
N VAL A 110 19.65 -10.89 -8.10
CA VAL A 110 19.71 -10.04 -6.91
C VAL A 110 18.51 -9.09 -6.86
N LYS A 111 18.14 -8.46 -7.99
CA LYS A 111 16.96 -7.59 -8.08
C LYS A 111 15.67 -8.33 -7.69
N SER A 112 15.46 -9.51 -8.26
CA SER A 112 14.28 -10.34 -7.97
C SER A 112 14.19 -10.72 -6.49
N GLU A 113 15.35 -10.97 -5.85
CA GLU A 113 15.43 -11.29 -4.43
C GLU A 113 15.12 -10.08 -3.53
N LEU A 114 15.62 -8.90 -3.89
CA LEU A 114 15.27 -7.63 -3.22
C LEU A 114 13.77 -7.33 -3.32
N ASP A 115 13.19 -7.48 -4.50
CA ASP A 115 11.75 -7.29 -4.72
C ASP A 115 10.92 -8.26 -3.88
N ARG A 116 11.34 -9.53 -3.81
CA ARG A 116 10.69 -10.54 -2.95
C ARG A 116 10.74 -10.15 -1.47
N LEU A 117 11.89 -9.67 -0.99
CA LEU A 117 12.04 -9.21 0.39
C LEU A 117 11.16 -7.99 0.69
N ALA A 118 11.10 -7.02 -0.23
CA ALA A 118 10.24 -5.84 -0.10
C ALA A 118 8.76 -6.21 -0.01
N LEU A 119 8.31 -7.14 -0.86
CA LEU A 119 6.93 -7.67 -0.83
C LEU A 119 6.61 -8.40 0.48
N ASN A 120 7.54 -9.21 0.98
CA ASN A 120 7.35 -9.93 2.25
C ASN A 120 7.29 -8.98 3.45
N LYS A 121 8.10 -7.92 3.46
CA LYS A 121 8.04 -6.88 4.49
C LYS A 121 6.68 -6.17 4.50
N ARG A 122 6.18 -5.80 3.31
CA ARG A 122 4.86 -5.17 3.15
C ARG A 122 3.73 -6.10 3.60
N ARG A 123 3.78 -7.40 3.25
CA ARG A 123 2.80 -8.39 3.72
C ARG A 123 2.78 -8.54 5.23
N LYS A 124 3.94 -8.65 5.87
CA LYS A 124 4.03 -8.74 7.34
C LYS A 124 3.44 -7.51 8.02
N HIS A 125 3.69 -6.31 7.47
CA HIS A 125 3.12 -5.08 8.00
C HIS A 125 1.59 -5.03 7.89
N LEU A 126 1.05 -5.40 6.72
CA LEU A 126 -0.40 -5.50 6.52
C LEU A 126 -1.06 -6.55 7.44
N GLN A 127 -0.35 -7.65 7.69
CA GLN A 127 -0.85 -8.69 8.59
C GLN A 127 -0.84 -8.22 10.05
N SER A 128 0.23 -7.54 10.50
CA SER A 128 0.25 -6.97 11.87
C SER A 128 -0.81 -5.89 12.06
N GLU A 129 -1.10 -5.10 11.02
CA GLU A 129 -2.18 -4.11 11.05
C GLU A 129 -3.53 -4.83 11.19
N LYS A 130 -3.79 -5.86 10.38
CA LYS A 130 -5.02 -6.66 10.51
C LYS A 130 -5.17 -7.34 11.88
N GLU A 131 -4.09 -7.85 12.44
CA GLU A 131 -4.08 -8.49 13.77
C GLU A 131 -4.28 -7.46 14.90
N SER A 132 -3.81 -6.21 14.76
CA SER A 132 -4.09 -5.16 15.75
C SER A 132 -5.53 -4.65 15.70
N VAL A 133 -6.17 -4.64 14.52
CA VAL A 133 -7.61 -4.35 14.42
C VAL A 133 -8.44 -5.48 15.07
N LEU A 134 -7.98 -6.74 14.99
CA LEU A 134 -8.69 -7.89 15.57
C LEU A 134 -8.52 -8.03 17.09
N SER A 135 -7.50 -7.43 17.70
CA SER A 135 -7.19 -7.55 19.13
C SER A 135 -7.88 -6.53 20.03
N LEU A 136 -8.78 -5.70 19.48
CA LEU A 136 -9.71 -4.91 20.29
C LEU A 136 -10.55 -5.89 21.11
N ASN A 137 -10.45 -5.78 22.44
CA ASN A 137 -11.21 -6.58 23.37
C ASN A 137 -12.68 -6.13 23.29
N ILE A 138 -13.43 -6.72 22.36
CA ILE A 138 -14.88 -6.52 22.28
C ILE A 138 -15.46 -7.27 23.47
N GLU A 139 -15.86 -6.54 24.52
CA GLU A 139 -16.69 -7.12 25.56
C GLU A 139 -18.00 -7.57 24.91
N THR A 140 -18.15 -8.88 24.74
CA THR A 140 -19.41 -9.47 24.29
C THR A 140 -20.38 -9.40 25.46
N PHE A 141 -21.19 -8.35 25.49
CA PHE A 141 -22.33 -8.26 26.38
C PHE A 141 -23.41 -9.21 25.86
N ASP A 142 -23.48 -10.42 26.45
CA ASP A 142 -24.57 -11.38 26.18
C ASP A 142 -25.94 -10.83 26.62
N VAL A 143 -25.93 -9.83 27.51
CA VAL A 143 -27.11 -9.10 27.97
C VAL A 143 -26.85 -7.61 27.82
N LEU A 144 -27.74 -6.93 27.07
CA LEU A 144 -27.70 -5.47 26.93
C LEU A 144 -27.66 -4.81 28.31
N PRO A 145 -26.68 -3.91 28.57
CA PRO A 145 -26.62 -3.15 29.81
C PRO A 145 -27.96 -2.48 30.12
N SER A 146 -28.34 -2.37 31.39
CA SER A 146 -29.65 -1.84 31.78
C SER A 146 -29.89 -0.39 31.35
N GLU A 147 -28.81 0.35 31.07
CA GLU A 147 -28.83 1.68 30.45
C GLU A 147 -29.45 1.68 29.05
N PHE A 148 -29.41 0.54 28.34
CA PHE A 148 -30.05 0.32 27.05
C PHE A 148 -31.44 -0.32 27.17
N THR A 149 -31.86 -0.77 28.35
CA THR A 149 -33.19 -1.37 28.53
C THR A 149 -34.17 -0.40 29.17
N SER A 150 -35.21 -0.08 28.39
CA SER A 150 -36.55 0.32 28.82
C SER A 150 -36.85 1.76 29.28
N SER A 151 -35.97 2.74 29.06
CA SER A 151 -36.41 4.14 29.02
C SER A 151 -36.25 4.79 27.64
N HIS A 152 -35.17 4.47 26.91
CA HIS A 152 -34.91 5.06 25.58
C HIS A 152 -35.54 4.28 24.41
N ILE A 153 -35.92 3.02 24.63
CA ILE A 153 -36.55 2.19 23.58
C ILE A 153 -38.01 2.63 23.31
N GLN A 154 -38.71 3.18 24.30
CA GLN A 154 -40.10 3.64 24.08
C GLN A 154 -40.18 4.98 23.34
N GLU A 155 -39.16 5.83 23.43
CA GLU A 155 -39.07 7.03 22.58
C GLU A 155 -38.67 6.66 21.13
N ALA A 156 -37.79 5.67 20.95
CA ALA A 156 -37.41 5.19 19.62
C ALA A 156 -38.51 4.35 18.93
N ALA A 157 -39.35 3.64 19.68
CA ALA A 157 -40.46 2.86 19.10
C ALA A 157 -41.65 3.75 18.66
N ASN A 158 -41.82 4.93 19.26
CA ASN A 158 -42.85 5.88 18.88
C ASN A 158 -42.39 6.90 17.82
N ASN A 159 -41.08 7.04 17.61
CA ASN A 159 -40.54 7.84 16.52
C ASN A 159 -40.18 6.90 15.37
N GLN A 160 -40.93 6.99 14.26
CA GLN A 160 -40.67 6.29 13.00
C GLN A 160 -39.41 6.82 12.27
N GLU A 161 -38.33 7.10 12.99
CA GLU A 161 -37.07 7.53 12.39
C GLU A 161 -36.10 6.33 12.35
N LYS A 162 -35.89 5.84 11.12
CA LYS A 162 -34.91 4.79 10.78
C LYS A 162 -33.55 5.19 11.39
N PRO A 163 -32.77 4.27 12.00
CA PRO A 163 -31.47 4.60 12.57
C PRO A 163 -30.55 5.25 11.52
N PRO A 164 -29.78 6.30 11.89
CA PRO A 164 -29.13 7.22 10.94
C PRO A 164 -28.03 6.60 10.06
N PHE A 165 -27.64 5.34 10.29
CA PHE A 165 -26.48 4.72 9.65
C PHE A 165 -26.76 3.48 8.79
N SER A 166 -28.03 3.08 8.60
CA SER A 166 -28.36 1.85 7.85
C SER A 166 -29.19 2.04 6.58
N SER A 167 -29.30 3.25 6.03
CA SER A 167 -29.84 3.40 4.67
C SER A 167 -28.72 3.18 3.65
N GLU A 168 -28.68 1.97 3.08
CA GLU A 168 -28.16 1.84 1.73
C GLU A 168 -28.89 2.86 0.85
N PRO A 169 -28.21 3.59 -0.05
CA PRO A 169 -28.86 4.55 -0.96
C PRO A 169 -29.90 3.92 -1.91
N PHE A 170 -30.08 2.59 -1.86
CA PHE A 170 -30.67 1.78 -2.93
C PHE A 170 -31.98 1.09 -2.55
N GLU A 171 -32.50 1.27 -1.32
CA GLU A 171 -33.82 0.74 -0.95
C GLU A 171 -34.94 1.72 -1.31
N GLY A 172 -35.40 1.67 -2.57
CA GLY A 172 -36.66 2.28 -2.99
C GLY A 172 -36.55 3.36 -4.07
N SER A 173 -37.69 3.67 -4.69
CA SER A 173 -37.84 4.62 -5.80
C SER A 173 -37.61 6.10 -5.44
N SER A 174 -37.20 6.42 -4.22
CA SER A 174 -37.01 7.78 -3.72
C SER A 174 -35.64 7.93 -3.04
N PHE A 175 -34.85 8.91 -3.49
CA PHE A 175 -33.57 9.27 -2.89
C PHE A 175 -33.81 9.93 -1.52
N ASN A 176 -33.36 9.31 -0.44
CA ASN A 176 -33.49 9.82 0.93
C ASN A 176 -32.09 9.91 1.59
N PRO A 177 -31.41 11.06 1.50
CA PRO A 177 -30.05 11.20 2.00
C PRO A 177 -30.01 11.43 3.52
N PRO A 178 -28.98 10.94 4.23
CA PRO A 178 -28.81 11.19 5.66
C PRO A 178 -28.47 12.66 5.94
N ALA A 179 -28.79 13.17 7.13
CA ALA A 179 -28.36 14.51 7.54
C ALA A 179 -26.83 14.65 7.64
N TYR A 180 -26.15 13.57 8.05
CA TYR A 180 -24.69 13.47 8.11
C TYR A 180 -24.21 12.32 7.21
N PRO A 181 -23.64 12.61 6.03
CA PRO A 181 -23.22 11.56 5.10
C PRO A 181 -21.95 10.86 5.59
N SER A 182 -21.84 9.56 5.34
CA SER A 182 -20.60 8.81 5.50
C SER A 182 -19.76 8.86 4.22
N VAL A 183 -18.44 8.64 4.33
CA VAL A 183 -17.57 8.54 3.14
C VAL A 183 -18.06 7.45 2.19
N TYR A 184 -18.48 6.29 2.73
CA TYR A 184 -19.05 5.20 1.95
C TYR A 184 -20.30 5.62 1.16
N PHE A 185 -21.23 6.34 1.81
CA PHE A 185 -22.43 6.85 1.16
C PHE A 185 -22.07 7.76 -0.02
N LEU A 186 -21.17 8.72 0.20
CA LEU A 186 -20.72 9.67 -0.83
C LEU A 186 -20.05 8.98 -2.03
N SER A 187 -19.19 7.99 -1.78
CA SER A 187 -18.53 7.21 -2.84
C SER A 187 -19.49 6.41 -3.71
N ARG A 188 -20.64 6.02 -3.15
CA ARG A 188 -21.65 5.23 -3.88
C ARG A 188 -22.53 6.07 -4.80
N LEU A 189 -22.58 7.39 -4.61
CA LEU A 189 -23.42 8.29 -5.41
C LEU A 189 -23.05 8.27 -6.90
N LYS A 190 -21.77 8.06 -7.23
CA LYS A 190 -21.29 7.94 -8.62
C LYS A 190 -22.00 6.83 -9.41
N PHE A 191 -22.43 5.76 -8.73
CA PHE A 191 -23.05 4.60 -9.34
C PHE A 191 -24.59 4.69 -9.40
N LEU A 192 -25.17 5.83 -9.01
CA LEU A 192 -26.61 6.04 -9.13
C LEU A 192 -27.05 6.06 -10.60
N PRO A 193 -28.23 5.49 -10.92
CA PRO A 193 -28.80 5.62 -12.26
C PRO A 193 -29.11 7.08 -12.57
N ALA A 194 -29.01 7.47 -13.85
CA ALA A 194 -29.14 8.86 -14.28
C ALA A 194 -30.45 9.54 -13.82
N SER A 195 -31.55 8.78 -13.68
CA SER A 195 -32.83 9.28 -13.17
C SER A 195 -32.81 9.68 -11.69
N GLN A 196 -31.89 9.12 -10.90
CA GLN A 196 -31.78 9.36 -9.46
C GLN A 196 -30.64 10.32 -9.09
N LYS A 197 -29.82 10.73 -10.06
CA LYS A 197 -28.70 11.66 -9.83
C LYS A 197 -29.12 13.10 -9.48
N PRO A 198 -30.18 13.71 -10.06
CA PRO A 198 -30.49 15.13 -9.78
C PRO A 198 -30.75 15.44 -8.30
N PRO A 199 -31.59 14.67 -7.56
CA PRO A 199 -31.75 14.90 -6.12
C PRO A 199 -30.46 14.69 -5.32
N ALA A 200 -29.60 13.79 -5.77
CA ALA A 200 -28.30 13.56 -5.16
C ALA A 200 -27.32 14.72 -5.40
N TYR A 201 -27.40 15.38 -6.56
CA TYR A 201 -26.64 16.61 -6.85
C TYR A 201 -27.06 17.75 -5.93
N ASP A 202 -28.36 18.00 -5.78
CA ASP A 202 -28.88 19.03 -4.87
C ASP A 202 -28.36 18.82 -3.46
N TYR A 203 -28.40 17.55 -3.00
CA TYR A 203 -27.90 17.18 -1.68
C TYR A 203 -26.41 17.51 -1.52
N VAL A 204 -25.52 16.96 -2.34
CA VAL A 204 -24.06 17.14 -2.15
C VAL A 204 -23.61 18.60 -2.27
N LEU A 205 -24.30 19.41 -3.08
CA LEU A 205 -24.01 20.84 -3.22
C LEU A 205 -24.54 21.67 -2.04
N SER A 206 -25.53 21.17 -1.30
CA SER A 206 -26.11 21.82 -0.12
C SER A 206 -25.39 21.51 1.20
N VAL A 207 -24.60 20.43 1.25
CA VAL A 207 -23.83 20.03 2.44
C VAL A 207 -22.80 21.10 2.80
N SER A 208 -22.68 21.39 4.10
CA SER A 208 -21.76 22.41 4.62
C SER A 208 -20.28 21.99 4.50
N PRO A 209 -19.35 22.93 4.27
CA PRO A 209 -17.93 22.62 4.07
C PRO A 209 -17.28 21.99 5.32
N GLU A 210 -17.78 22.29 6.52
CA GLU A 210 -17.28 21.76 7.78
C GLU A 210 -17.49 20.24 7.88
N ILE A 211 -18.60 19.74 7.32
CA ILE A 211 -18.91 18.31 7.29
C ILE A 211 -17.87 17.59 6.42
N TYR A 212 -17.56 18.12 5.24
CA TYR A 212 -16.52 17.57 4.38
C TYR A 212 -15.13 17.64 4.98
N SER A 213 -14.81 18.75 5.66
CA SER A 213 -13.55 18.92 6.38
C SER A 213 -13.39 17.84 7.45
N SER A 214 -14.45 17.57 8.23
CA SER A 214 -14.44 16.51 9.24
C SER A 214 -14.33 15.12 8.63
N LEU A 215 -15.05 14.84 7.54
CA LEU A 215 -15.08 13.52 6.90
C LEU A 215 -13.76 13.14 6.24
N PHE A 216 -13.11 14.07 5.54
CA PHE A 216 -11.93 13.77 4.73
C PHE A 216 -10.59 14.07 5.42
N LYS A 217 -10.61 14.56 6.68
CA LYS A 217 -9.41 14.94 7.45
C LYS A 217 -8.37 13.83 7.54
N GLU A 218 -8.79 12.62 7.90
CA GLU A 218 -7.87 11.51 8.18
C GLU A 218 -7.68 10.58 6.98
N GLY A 219 -8.80 10.18 6.34
CA GLY A 219 -8.84 9.23 5.23
C GLY A 219 -8.45 9.80 3.86
N GLY A 220 -8.46 11.13 3.72
CA GLY A 220 -8.26 11.81 2.44
C GLY A 220 -9.52 11.80 1.57
N LEU A 221 -9.47 12.52 0.46
CA LEU A 221 -10.59 12.64 -0.47
C LEU A 221 -10.84 11.30 -1.18
N ASP A 222 -12.09 11.03 -1.57
CA ASP A 222 -12.44 9.89 -2.41
C ASP A 222 -12.56 10.33 -3.87
N SER A 223 -11.96 9.56 -4.80
CA SER A 223 -11.97 9.91 -6.22
C SER A 223 -13.36 9.81 -6.84
N ASN A 224 -14.13 8.79 -6.45
CA ASN A 224 -15.47 8.60 -7.00
C ASN A 224 -16.41 9.71 -6.56
N PHE A 225 -16.30 10.14 -5.30
CA PHE A 225 -17.03 11.29 -4.81
C PHE A 225 -16.61 12.60 -5.48
N LEU A 226 -15.30 12.85 -5.66
CA LEU A 226 -14.83 14.06 -6.34
C LEU A 226 -15.37 14.15 -7.78
N ASP A 227 -15.30 13.06 -8.54
CA ASP A 227 -15.85 13.00 -9.89
C ASP A 227 -17.35 13.30 -9.89
N PHE A 228 -18.09 12.70 -8.96
CA PHE A 228 -19.53 12.91 -8.82
C PHE A 228 -19.87 14.35 -8.41
N PHE A 229 -19.07 14.96 -7.54
CA PHE A 229 -19.26 16.35 -7.14
C PHE A 229 -19.03 17.31 -8.31
N ILE A 230 -18.00 17.08 -9.13
CA ILE A 230 -17.76 17.85 -10.34
C ILE A 230 -18.93 17.66 -11.34
N GLU A 231 -19.38 16.41 -11.53
CA GLU A 231 -20.56 16.09 -12.34
C GLU A 231 -21.81 16.83 -11.85
N ALA A 232 -22.00 16.93 -10.53
CA ALA A 232 -23.11 17.65 -9.91
C ALA A 232 -23.06 19.15 -10.23
N VAL A 233 -21.88 19.78 -10.09
CA VAL A 233 -21.71 21.21 -10.39
C VAL A 233 -22.02 21.47 -11.88
N ILE A 234 -21.53 20.63 -12.79
CA ILE A 234 -21.72 20.81 -14.24
C ILE A 234 -23.19 20.61 -14.64
N ASN A 235 -23.85 19.56 -14.14
CA ASN A 235 -25.16 19.14 -14.65
C ASN A 235 -26.36 19.69 -13.88
N ASN A 236 -26.16 20.29 -12.69
CA ASN A 236 -27.27 20.74 -11.84
C ASN A 236 -27.41 22.27 -11.72
N GLN A 237 -28.58 22.77 -11.32
CA GLN A 237 -28.74 24.19 -10.99
C GLN A 237 -28.14 24.47 -9.59
N ILE A 238 -27.19 25.41 -9.52
CA ILE A 238 -26.49 25.71 -8.26
C ILE A 238 -27.27 26.77 -7.50
N GLN A 239 -27.82 26.41 -6.34
CA GLN A 239 -28.56 27.34 -5.48
C GLN A 239 -27.62 28.26 -4.68
N ASN A 240 -26.49 27.73 -4.20
CA ASN A 240 -25.53 28.47 -3.38
C ASN A 240 -24.10 28.28 -3.91
N PRO A 241 -23.63 29.13 -4.84
CA PRO A 241 -22.33 28.96 -5.48
C PRO A 241 -21.16 29.27 -4.53
N ASP A 242 -21.34 30.13 -3.52
CA ASP A 242 -20.32 30.43 -2.53
C ASP A 242 -20.04 29.22 -1.62
N ASN A 243 -21.09 28.46 -1.25
CA ASN A 243 -20.94 27.20 -0.52
C ASN A 243 -20.10 26.20 -1.32
N VAL A 244 -20.40 26.06 -2.62
CA VAL A 244 -19.65 25.18 -3.52
C VAL A 244 -18.18 25.59 -3.58
N LEU A 245 -17.88 26.88 -3.72
CA LEU A 245 -16.50 27.38 -3.73
C LEU A 245 -15.76 27.12 -2.41
N GLN A 246 -16.44 27.22 -1.26
CA GLN A 246 -15.88 26.85 0.03
C GLN A 246 -15.59 25.35 0.13
N CYS A 247 -16.51 24.49 -0.35
CA CYS A 247 -16.28 23.05 -0.44
C CYS A 247 -15.05 22.72 -1.32
N LEU A 248 -14.91 23.37 -2.48
CA LEU A 248 -13.75 23.18 -3.36
C LEU A 248 -12.43 23.61 -2.69
N LYS A 249 -12.45 24.65 -1.84
CA LYS A 249 -11.28 25.02 -1.01
C LYS A 249 -10.97 23.94 0.02
N VAL A 250 -11.98 23.38 0.71
CA VAL A 250 -11.77 22.28 1.66
C VAL A 250 -11.16 21.07 0.96
N PHE A 251 -11.65 20.68 -0.21
CA PHE A 251 -11.11 19.55 -0.97
C PHE A 251 -9.64 19.72 -1.34
N SER A 252 -9.21 20.94 -1.66
CA SER A 252 -7.80 21.22 -1.97
C SER A 252 -6.84 20.98 -0.80
N THR A 253 -7.35 21.07 0.44
CA THR A 253 -6.57 20.82 1.67
C THR A 253 -6.53 19.34 2.07
N CYS A 254 -7.34 18.50 1.44
CA CYS A 254 -7.47 17.08 1.78
C CYS A 254 -6.28 16.27 1.25
N LYS A 255 -5.88 15.22 2.00
CA LYS A 255 -4.86 14.27 1.54
C LYS A 255 -5.29 13.64 0.21
N ARG A 256 -4.31 13.36 -0.66
CA ARG A 256 -4.46 12.73 -1.98
C ARG A 256 -5.20 13.58 -3.03
N PHE A 257 -5.57 14.82 -2.73
CA PHE A 257 -6.21 15.73 -3.70
C PHE A 257 -5.40 15.89 -5.00
N SER A 258 -4.09 16.17 -4.90
CA SER A 258 -3.21 16.34 -6.08
C SER A 258 -3.12 15.10 -6.97
N ILE A 259 -3.20 13.90 -6.37
CA ILE A 259 -3.20 12.64 -7.11
C ILE A 259 -4.50 12.54 -7.91
N TYR A 260 -5.66 12.77 -7.30
CA TYR A 260 -6.94 12.65 -8.01
C TYR A 260 -7.12 13.72 -9.07
N LEU A 261 -6.63 14.94 -8.83
CA LEU A 261 -6.64 16.00 -9.82
C LEU A 261 -5.93 15.57 -11.11
N SER A 262 -4.86 14.78 -11.03
CA SER A 262 -4.14 14.26 -12.20
C SER A 262 -4.93 13.22 -13.03
N PHE A 263 -5.92 12.57 -12.42
CA PHE A 263 -6.79 11.58 -13.09
C PHE A 263 -8.14 12.15 -13.51
N THR A 264 -8.49 13.33 -13.02
CA THR A 264 -9.76 13.99 -13.34
C THR A 264 -9.66 14.62 -14.73
N GLU A 265 -10.72 14.50 -15.54
CA GLU A 265 -10.74 15.08 -16.88
C GLU A 265 -10.63 16.61 -16.82
N ALA A 266 -9.57 17.18 -17.41
CA ALA A 266 -9.33 18.62 -17.44
C ALA A 266 -10.48 19.41 -18.07
N ASN A 267 -11.23 18.79 -18.99
CA ASN A 267 -12.42 19.39 -19.60
C ASN A 267 -13.54 19.62 -18.57
N ASN A 268 -13.82 18.64 -17.70
CA ASN A 268 -14.86 18.75 -16.69
C ASN A 268 -14.51 19.80 -15.64
N ILE A 269 -13.25 19.88 -15.24
CA ILE A 269 -12.75 20.93 -14.33
C ILE A 269 -12.95 22.32 -14.96
N SER A 270 -12.66 22.46 -16.25
CA SER A 270 -12.80 23.73 -16.97
C SER A 270 -14.27 24.18 -17.04
N LEU A 271 -15.17 23.26 -17.42
CA LEU A 271 -16.62 23.49 -17.47
C LEU A 271 -17.20 23.84 -16.09
N MET A 272 -16.71 23.19 -15.04
CA MET A 272 -17.11 23.48 -13.65
C MET A 272 -16.78 24.93 -13.27
N PHE A 273 -15.53 25.36 -13.49
CA PHE A 273 -15.11 26.73 -13.14
C PHE A 273 -15.75 27.79 -14.05
N GLU A 274 -15.97 27.51 -15.33
CA GLU A 274 -16.73 28.38 -16.23
C GLU A 274 -18.15 28.63 -15.69
N LYS A 275 -18.85 27.57 -15.28
CA LYS A 275 -20.19 27.68 -14.71
C LYS A 275 -20.22 28.44 -13.39
N LEU A 276 -19.25 28.22 -12.50
CA LEU A 276 -19.13 28.96 -11.24
C LEU A 276 -18.78 30.44 -11.45
N SER A 277 -18.01 30.76 -12.49
CA SER A 277 -17.66 32.15 -12.86
C SER A 277 -18.89 32.97 -13.26
N ASN A 278 -19.92 32.32 -13.79
CA ASN A 278 -21.17 32.97 -14.18
C ASN A 278 -22.14 33.19 -12.99
N LEU A 279 -21.87 32.58 -11.82
CA LEU A 279 -22.82 32.51 -10.69
C LEU A 279 -22.30 33.14 -9.40
N SER A 280 -20.99 33.22 -9.19
CA SER A 280 -20.35 33.78 -7.99
C SER A 280 -19.44 34.97 -8.33
N ASP A 281 -18.94 35.64 -7.28
CA ASP A 281 -17.90 36.65 -7.38
C ASP A 281 -16.65 36.12 -8.11
N ALA A 282 -16.27 36.80 -9.18
CA ALA A 282 -15.10 36.50 -10.00
C ALA A 282 -13.79 36.42 -9.18
N GLN A 283 -13.65 37.21 -8.12
CA GLN A 283 -12.46 37.18 -7.27
C GLN A 283 -12.39 35.89 -6.43
N LEU A 284 -13.53 35.42 -5.93
CA LEU A 284 -13.64 34.18 -5.15
C LEU A 284 -13.37 32.95 -6.03
N VAL A 285 -13.91 32.97 -7.26
CA VAL A 285 -13.71 31.91 -8.26
C VAL A 285 -12.24 31.86 -8.69
N THR A 286 -11.62 33.00 -9.00
CA THR A 286 -10.20 33.10 -9.38
C THR A 286 -9.30 32.58 -8.26
N THR A 287 -9.58 32.96 -7.01
CA THR A 287 -8.82 32.49 -5.85
C THR A 287 -8.91 30.96 -5.72
N THR A 288 -10.09 30.40 -5.89
CA THR A 288 -10.32 28.95 -5.79
C THR A 288 -9.65 28.20 -6.95
N ARG A 289 -9.70 28.74 -8.17
CA ARG A 289 -9.02 28.21 -9.35
C ARG A 289 -7.51 28.15 -9.18
N ASN A 290 -6.91 29.20 -8.61
CA ASN A 290 -5.47 29.25 -8.33
C ASN A 290 -5.05 28.19 -7.30
N ILE A 291 -5.87 27.95 -6.27
CA ILE A 291 -5.62 26.91 -5.27
C ILE A 291 -5.62 25.50 -5.91
N TRP A 292 -6.43 25.31 -6.96
CA TRP A 292 -6.49 24.07 -7.72
C TRP A 292 -5.33 23.91 -8.72
N GLY A 293 -4.38 24.85 -8.76
CA GLY A 293 -3.20 24.77 -9.63
C GLY A 293 -3.52 24.89 -11.12
N LEU A 294 -4.66 25.50 -11.45
CA LEU A 294 -5.10 25.72 -12.82
C LEU A 294 -4.69 27.12 -13.28
N PRO A 295 -4.18 27.28 -14.52
CA PRO A 295 -3.85 28.58 -15.10
C PRO A 295 -5.09 29.44 -15.38
#